data_AF-A0A957BYA5-F1
#
_entry.id   AF-A0A957BYA5-F1
#
_cell.length_a   1.000
_cell.length_b   1.000
_cell.length_c   1.000
_cell.angle_alpha   90.00
_cell.angle_beta   90.00
_cell.angle_gamma   90.00
#
_symmetry.space_group_name_H-M   'P 1'
#
loop_
_entity.id
_entity.type
_entity.pdbx_description
1 polymer ?
#
loop_
_entity_poly.entity_id
_entity_poly.type
_entity_poly.pdbx_seq_one_letter_code
_entity_poly.pdbx_strand_id
1 'polypeptide(L)' 'RFECPCHGSKFTANGSYIEGPAPRGLDRFPVTIIYADGTESVTDSTGGPVPLSPGKTIVDIRINTGSRILGPWNT' A
#
# COMPACT_ATOMS: atom_id res chain seq x y z
N ARG A 1 -10.81 9.84 -0.39
CA ARG A 1 -10.70 9.86 1.09
C ARG A 1 -11.45 8.66 1.62
N PHE A 2 -10.95 8.00 2.66
CA PHE A 2 -11.62 6.89 3.33
C PHE A 2 -12.00 7.31 4.74
N GLU A 3 -13.17 6.88 5.20
CA GLU A 3 -13.72 7.29 6.49
C GLU A 3 -14.30 6.08 7.21
N CYS A 4 -13.83 5.85 8.43
CA CYS A 4 -14.36 4.80 9.28
C CYS A 4 -15.68 5.26 9.90
N PRO A 5 -16.82 4.61 9.60
CA PRO A 5 -18.13 5.05 10.08
C PRO A 5 -18.33 4.85 11.59
N CYS A 6 -17.50 4.02 12.24
CA CYS A 6 -17.67 3.71 13.66
C CYS A 6 -17.25 4.87 14.58
N HIS A 7 -16.10 5.49 14.30
CA HIS A 7 -15.51 6.49 15.20
C HIS A 7 -14.88 7.68 14.45
N GLY A 8 -15.12 7.79 13.14
CA GLY A 8 -14.75 8.98 12.36
C GLY A 8 -13.27 9.11 12.01
N SER A 9 -12.46 8.05 12.08
CA SER A 9 -11.08 8.09 11.57
C SER A 9 -11.06 8.31 10.06
N LYS A 10 -10.20 9.22 9.59
CA LYS A 10 -10.11 9.62 8.18
C LYS A 10 -8.73 9.39 7.63
N PHE A 11 -8.68 8.96 6.38
CA PHE A 11 -7.45 8.65 5.66
C PHE A 11 -7.49 9.20 4.24
N THR A 12 -6.34 9.62 3.73
CA THR A 12 -6.16 9.99 2.32
C THR A 12 -6.37 8.77 1.41
N ALA A 13 -6.41 8.97 0.09
CA ALA A 13 -6.55 7.85 -0.86
C ALA A 13 -5.36 6.87 -0.83
N ASN A 14 -4.18 7.34 -0.41
CA ASN A 14 -3.01 6.49 -0.17
C ASN A 14 -2.94 5.97 1.27
N GLY A 15 -3.99 6.12 2.09
CA GLY A 15 -4.05 5.53 3.43
C GLY A 15 -3.25 6.24 4.51
N SER A 16 -2.63 7.38 4.21
CA SER A 16 -2.06 8.26 5.25
C SER A 16 -3.18 8.75 6.17
N TYR A 17 -2.89 8.77 7.47
CA TYR A 17 -3.81 9.29 8.47
C TYR A 17 -4.08 10.79 8.26
N ILE A 18 -5.31 11.21 8.55
CA ILE A 18 -5.73 12.61 8.57
C ILE A 18 -6.17 13.00 9.98
N GLU A 19 -7.20 12.33 10.52
CA GLU A 19 -7.75 12.63 11.87
C GLU A 19 -8.53 11.46 12.46
N GLY A 20 -8.87 11.55 13.75
CA GLY A 20 -9.72 10.62 14.49
C GLY A 20 -8.94 9.63 15.39
N PRO A 21 -9.61 8.64 16.00
CA PRO A 21 -9.01 7.83 17.06
C PRO A 21 -8.10 6.68 16.59
N ALA A 22 -7.99 6.41 15.29
CA ALA A 22 -7.04 5.43 14.78
C ALA A 22 -5.61 5.88 15.16
N PRO A 23 -4.75 5.00 15.69
CA PRO A 23 -3.45 5.42 16.22
C PRO A 23 -2.35 5.55 15.16
N ARG A 24 -2.63 5.12 13.91
CA ARG A 24 -1.70 5.09 12.78
C ARG A 24 -2.43 5.14 11.45
N GLY A 25 -1.70 5.32 10.35
CA GLY A 25 -2.20 5.15 8.98
C GLY A 25 -2.63 3.71 8.66
N LEU A 26 -3.32 3.53 7.53
CA LEU A 26 -3.80 2.22 7.09
C LEU A 26 -2.64 1.26 6.77
N ASP A 27 -2.82 -0.01 7.13
CA ASP A 27 -1.94 -1.09 6.68
C ASP A 27 -2.04 -1.28 5.17
N ARG A 28 -0.95 -1.77 4.58
CA ARG A 28 -0.88 -2.11 3.15
C ARG A 28 -0.52 -3.57 2.97
N PHE A 29 -0.99 -4.15 1.88
CA PHE A 29 -0.54 -5.48 1.45
C PHE A 29 0.69 -5.34 0.56
N PRO A 30 1.70 -6.22 0.67
CA PRO A 30 2.78 -6.28 -0.31
C PRO A 30 2.23 -6.60 -1.69
N VAL A 31 2.63 -5.80 -2.68
CA VAL A 31 2.32 -5.98 -4.11
C VAL A 31 3.59 -6.31 -4.88
N THR A 32 3.49 -7.30 -5.76
CA THR A 32 4.53 -7.66 -6.74
C THR A 32 4.00 -7.45 -8.15
N ILE A 33 4.76 -6.70 -8.95
CA ILE A 33 4.54 -6.50 -10.38
C ILE A 33 5.47 -7.45 -11.14
N ILE A 34 4.90 -8.23 -12.06
CA ILE A 34 5.66 -9.17 -12.90
C ILE A 34 5.68 -8.66 -14.32
N TYR A 35 6.87 -8.62 -14.92
CA TYR A 35 7.07 -8.16 -16.28
C TYR A 35 7.21 -9.33 -17.27
N ALA A 36 6.96 -9.07 -18.54
CA ALA A 36 7.07 -10.06 -19.63
C ALA A 36 8.48 -10.67 -19.77
N ASP A 37 9.52 -9.95 -19.32
CA ASP A 37 10.91 -10.42 -19.33
C ASP A 37 11.28 -11.29 -18.12
N GLY A 38 10.30 -11.59 -17.25
CA GLY A 38 10.49 -12.41 -16.05
C GLY A 38 11.05 -11.65 -14.84
N THR A 39 11.33 -10.35 -14.96
CA THR A 39 11.74 -9.53 -13.80
C THR A 39 10.53 -9.11 -12.96
N GLU A 40 10.81 -8.68 -11.73
CA GLU A 40 9.78 -8.26 -10.78
C GLU A 40 10.11 -6.93 -10.11
N SER A 41 9.06 -6.19 -9.72
CA SER A 41 9.14 -5.06 -8.80
C SER A 41 8.25 -5.33 -7.60
N VAL A 42 8.78 -5.14 -6.39
CA VAL A 42 8.07 -5.45 -5.15
C VAL A 42 7.88 -4.17 -4.33
N THR A 43 6.78 -4.10 -3.59
CA THR A 43 6.54 -3.05 -2.59
C THR A 43 7.67 -3.03 -1.56
N ASP A 44 8.18 -1.85 -1.23
CA ASP A 44 9.20 -1.71 -0.18
C ASP A 44 8.62 -1.96 1.23
N SER A 45 9.50 -2.02 2.22
CA SER A 45 9.13 -2.25 3.62
C SER A 45 8.33 -1.10 4.26
N THR A 46 8.29 0.07 3.62
CA THR A 46 7.49 1.23 4.07
C THR A 46 6.07 1.21 3.50
N GLY A 47 5.79 0.29 2.57
CA GLY A 47 4.51 0.22 1.88
C GLY A 47 4.37 1.29 0.81
N GLY A 48 5.47 1.88 0.33
CA GLY A 48 5.46 2.90 -0.71
C GLY A 48 4.88 2.43 -2.05
N PRO A 49 4.72 3.33 -3.04
CA PRO A 49 4.38 2.94 -4.40
C PRO A 49 5.39 1.93 -4.96
N VAL A 50 4.93 0.90 -5.67
CA VAL A 50 5.83 -0.05 -6.32
C VAL A 50 6.62 0.66 -7.43
N PRO A 51 7.96 0.62 -7.42
CA PRO A 51 8.77 1.29 -8.44
C PRO A 51 8.63 0.56 -9.77
N LEU A 52 7.88 1.14 -10.71
CA LEU A 52 7.72 0.55 -12.04
C LEU A 52 8.99 0.72 -12.87
N SER A 53 9.39 -0.34 -13.57
CA SER A 53 10.50 -0.31 -14.52
C SER A 53 10.04 0.29 -15.85
N PRO A 54 10.55 1.46 -16.27
CA PRO A 54 10.11 2.10 -17.51
C PRO A 54 10.33 1.21 -18.73
N GLY A 55 9.40 1.25 -19.68
CA GLY A 55 9.51 0.50 -20.95
C GLY A 55 9.26 -1.00 -20.83
N LYS A 56 8.94 -1.52 -19.64
CA LYS A 56 8.59 -2.94 -19.46
C LYS A 56 7.09 -3.17 -19.56
N THR A 57 6.71 -4.31 -20.14
CA THR A 57 5.30 -4.75 -20.21
C THR A 57 4.96 -5.53 -18.95
N ILE A 58 3.92 -5.10 -18.21
CA ILE A 58 3.38 -5.81 -17.05
C ILE A 58 2.48 -6.95 -17.54
N VAL A 59 2.69 -8.15 -17.01
CA VAL A 59 1.92 -9.35 -17.37
C VAL A 59 1.10 -9.92 -16.22
N ASP A 60 1.47 -9.60 -14.97
CA ASP A 60 0.74 -10.04 -13.78
C ASP A 60 0.94 -9.04 -12.63
N ILE A 61 -0.05 -8.96 -11.74
CA ILE A 61 0.00 -8.17 -10.50
C ILE A 61 -0.46 -9.08 -9.36
N ARG A 62 0.43 -9.35 -8.42
CA ARG A 62 0.16 -10.22 -7.27
C ARG A 62 0.07 -9.40 -5.99
N ILE A 63 -0.96 -9.66 -5.20
CA ILE A 63 -1.18 -9.03 -3.90
C ILE A 63 -1.08 -10.10 -2.82
N ASN A 64 -0.13 -9.98 -1.90
CA ASN A 64 0.01 -10.92 -0.79
C ASN A 64 -0.91 -10.51 0.37
N THR A 65 -2.13 -11.05 0.40
CA THR A 65 -3.11 -10.79 1.47
C THR A 65 -2.81 -11.54 2.78
N GLY A 66 -1.82 -12.44 2.78
CA GLY A 66 -1.35 -13.14 3.98
C GLY A 66 -0.32 -12.38 4.80
N SER A 67 0.15 -11.22 4.31
CA SER A 67 1.13 -10.36 4.99
C SER A 67 0.66 -8.91 5.02
N ARG A 68 1.13 -8.11 5.97
CA ARG A 68 0.81 -6.67 6.07
C ARG A 68 2.06 -5.85 6.35
N ILE A 69 2.11 -4.68 5.72
CA ILE A 69 3.06 -3.61 6.00
C ILE A 69 2.32 -2.62 6.90
N LEU A 70 2.86 -2.38 8.09
CA LEU A 70 2.19 -1.53 9.06
C LEU A 70 2.22 -0.07 8.61
N GLY A 71 1.06 0.59 8.66
CA GLY A 71 0.98 2.03 8.42
C GLY A 71 1.76 2.84 9.48
N PRO A 72 2.24 4.05 9.13
CA PRO A 72 3.03 4.88 10.04
C PRO A 72 2.20 5.38 11.22
N TRP A 73 2.79 5.43 12.42
CA TRP A 73 2.15 5.98 13.62
C TRP A 73 1.86 7.47 13.46
N ASN A 74 0.78 7.93 14.11
CA ASN A 74 0.35 9.34 14.06
C ASN A 74 1.09 10.23 15.07
N THR A 75 2.23 9.78 15.58
CA THR A 75 3.09 10.53 16.50
C THR A 75 3.63 11.79 15.86
#